data_AF-A0A4Q7E9F9-F1
#
_entry.id   AF-A0A4Q7E9F9-F1
#
_cell.length_a   1.000
_cell.length_b   1.000
_cell.length_c   1.000
_cell.angle_alpha   90.00
_cell.angle_beta   90.00
_cell.angle_gamma   90.00
#
_symmetry.space_group_name_H-M   'P 1'
#
loop_
_entity.id
_entity.type
_entity.pdbx_description
1 polymer ?
#
loop_
_entity_poly.entity_id
_entity_poly.type
_entity_poly.pdbx_seq_one_letter_code
_entity_poly.pdbx_strand_id
1 'polypeptide(L)'
;MELEAFLNSWNVTREELAFICDCSLTTVNHWFSQGEHRRVPSEGHKQRLAIAHHIWVTVATEPSYLLTLRTMYHPERRKTVL
;
A
#
# COMPACT_ATOMS: atom_id res chain seq x y z
N MET A 1 -8.70 -7.44 0.61
CA MET A 1 -9.47 -6.19 0.53
C MET A 1 -9.92 -6.03 -0.91
N GLU A 2 -11.21 -5.73 -1.14
CA GLU A 2 -11.75 -5.48 -2.49
C GLU A 2 -11.20 -4.17 -3.05
N LEU A 3 -11.07 -4.08 -4.39
CA LEU A 3 -10.48 -2.91 -5.06
C LEU A 3 -11.28 -1.64 -4.81
N GLU A 4 -12.61 -1.72 -4.87
CA GLU A 4 -13.50 -0.59 -4.64
C GLU A 4 -13.37 -0.06 -3.21
N ALA A 5 -13.26 -0.95 -2.22
CA ALA A 5 -13.05 -0.56 -0.83
C ALA A 5 -11.69 0.15 -0.63
N PHE A 6 -10.65 -0.33 -1.32
CA PHE A 6 -9.32 0.28 -1.30
C PHE A 6 -9.35 1.70 -1.92
N LEU A 7 -9.98 1.85 -3.09
CA LEU A 7 -10.08 3.12 -3.80
C LEU A 7 -10.95 4.16 -3.08
N ASN A 8 -11.92 3.72 -2.27
CA ASN A 8 -12.69 4.62 -1.40
C ASN A 8 -11.84 5.20 -0.25
N SER A 9 -10.76 4.51 0.13
CA SER A 9 -9.88 4.95 1.23
C SER A 9 -8.69 5.76 0.73
N TRP A 10 -8.20 5.47 -0.48
CA TRP A 10 -6.94 5.98 -0.98
C TRP A 10 -7.05 6.50 -2.41
N ASN A 11 -6.58 7.73 -2.63
CA ASN A 11 -6.45 8.32 -3.95
C ASN A 11 -5.15 7.83 -4.62
N VAL A 12 -5.21 6.73 -5.38
CA VAL A 12 -4.07 6.13 -6.07
C VAL A 12 -4.29 6.05 -7.58
N THR A 13 -3.21 6.19 -8.34
CA THR A 13 -3.16 6.00 -9.79
C THR A 13 -3.14 4.51 -10.15
N ARG A 14 -3.35 4.20 -11.44
CA ARG A 14 -3.29 2.81 -11.92
C ARG A 14 -1.86 2.27 -11.90
N GLU A 15 -0.88 3.12 -12.09
CA GLU A 15 0.54 2.83 -11.99
C GLU A 15 0.93 2.47 -10.56
N GLU A 16 0.44 3.21 -9.57
CA GLU A 16 0.64 2.89 -8.15
C GLU A 16 -0.07 1.59 -7.77
N LEU A 17 -1.30 1.34 -8.27
CA LEU A 17 -1.95 0.05 -8.08
C LEU A 17 -1.14 -1.10 -8.67
N ALA A 18 -0.55 -0.92 -9.86
CA ALA A 18 0.29 -1.92 -10.50
C ALA A 18 1.53 -2.21 -9.64
N PHE A 19 2.14 -1.17 -9.08
CA PHE A 19 3.26 -1.27 -8.13
C PHE A 19 2.86 -2.01 -6.85
N ILE A 20 1.76 -1.61 -6.19
CA ILE A 20 1.27 -2.22 -4.94
C ILE A 20 0.94 -3.70 -5.15
N CYS A 21 0.25 -4.01 -6.25
CA CYS A 21 -0.18 -5.36 -6.57
C CYS A 21 0.91 -6.22 -7.23
N ASP A 22 2.09 -5.65 -7.52
CA ASP A 22 3.21 -6.33 -8.18
C ASP A 22 2.77 -7.01 -9.48
N CYS A 23 2.11 -6.23 -10.34
CA CYS A 23 1.57 -6.70 -11.61
C CYS A 23 1.71 -5.62 -12.70
N SER A 24 1.44 -5.98 -13.95
CA SER A 24 1.56 -5.03 -15.06
C SER A 24 0.46 -3.97 -15.04
N LEU A 25 0.76 -2.77 -15.56
CA LEU A 25 -0.25 -1.73 -15.79
C LEU A 25 -1.38 -2.23 -16.70
N THR A 26 -1.08 -3.09 -17.66
CA THR A 26 -2.10 -3.74 -18.52
C THR A 26 -3.08 -4.57 -17.70
N THR A 27 -2.59 -5.36 -16.74
CA THR A 27 -3.43 -6.13 -15.81
C THR A 27 -4.36 -5.22 -15.03
N VAL A 28 -3.84 -4.10 -14.50
CA VAL A 28 -4.64 -3.11 -13.77
C VAL A 28 -5.67 -2.44 -14.68
N ASN A 29 -5.30 -2.06 -15.91
CA ASN A 29 -6.21 -1.46 -16.87
C ASN A 29 -7.41 -2.37 -17.17
N HIS A 30 -7.21 -3.70 -17.20
CA HIS A 30 -8.31 -4.66 -17.32
C HIS A 30 -9.26 -4.70 -16.12
N TRP A 31 -8.90 -4.19 -14.95
CA TRP A 31 -9.82 -4.06 -13.82
C TRP A 31 -10.85 -2.95 -14.03
N PHE A 32 -10.48 -1.95 -14.84
CA PHE A 32 -11.29 -0.78 -15.14
C PHE A 32 -11.97 -0.82 -16.51
N SER A 33 -11.72 -1.87 -17.31
CA SER A 33 -12.40 -2.05 -18.60
C SER A 33 -13.87 -2.44 -18.40
N GLN A 34 -14.65 -2.29 -19.48
CA GLN A 34 -16.06 -2.65 -19.52
C GLN A 34 -16.27 -3.92 -20.37
N GLY A 35 -17.36 -4.64 -20.13
CA GLY A 35 -17.75 -5.82 -20.91
C GLY A 35 -16.87 -7.05 -20.69
N GLU A 36 -16.69 -7.87 -21.73
CA GLU A 36 -16.01 -9.18 -21.67
C GLU A 36 -14.53 -9.11 -21.28
N HIS A 37 -13.90 -7.95 -21.48
CA HIS A 37 -12.49 -7.74 -21.13
C HIS A 37 -12.29 -7.28 -19.68
N ARG A 38 -13.37 -7.08 -18.90
CA ARG A 38 -13.28 -6.74 -17.49
C ARG A 38 -12.75 -7.93 -16.70
N ARG A 39 -11.70 -7.69 -15.94
CA ARG A 39 -11.11 -8.67 -15.01
C ARG A 39 -11.30 -8.20 -13.58
N VAL A 40 -11.39 -9.14 -12.66
CA VAL A 40 -11.36 -8.86 -11.23
C VAL A 40 -9.94 -9.12 -10.69
N PRO A 41 -9.48 -8.35 -9.69
CA PRO A 41 -8.24 -8.66 -9.01
C PRO A 41 -8.29 -10.08 -8.41
N SER A 42 -7.19 -10.83 -8.54
CA SER A 42 -7.04 -12.13 -7.89
C SER A 42 -6.95 -11.97 -6.37
N GLU A 43 -7.11 -13.05 -5.63
CA GLU A 43 -6.93 -13.04 -4.16
C GLU A 43 -5.53 -12.56 -3.75
N GLY A 44 -4.49 -12.86 -4.53
CA GLY A 44 -3.14 -12.34 -4.30
C GLY A 44 -3.06 -10.82 -4.42
N HIS A 45 -3.75 -10.22 -5.40
CA HIS A 45 -3.84 -8.76 -5.51
C HIS A 45 -4.62 -8.17 -4.33
N LYS A 46 -5.76 -8.77 -3.95
CA LYS A 46 -6.56 -8.33 -2.80
C LYS A 46 -5.81 -8.40 -1.48
N GLN A 47 -4.94 -9.39 -1.30
CA GLN A 47 -4.06 -9.50 -0.14
C GLN A 47 -3.05 -8.35 -0.10
N ARG A 48 -2.42 -8.03 -1.24
CA ARG A 48 -1.49 -6.89 -1.34
C ARG A 48 -2.17 -5.56 -1.05
N LEU A 49 -3.38 -5.34 -1.57
CA LEU A 49 -4.19 -4.15 -1.24
C LEU A 49 -4.50 -4.08 0.26
N ALA A 50 -4.84 -5.21 0.90
CA ALA A 50 -5.09 -5.25 2.33
C ALA A 50 -3.84 -4.90 3.16
N ILE A 51 -2.68 -5.42 2.76
CA ILE A 51 -1.39 -5.11 3.40
C ILE A 51 -1.06 -3.63 3.26
N ALA A 52 -1.16 -3.07 2.05
CA ALA A 52 -0.90 -1.66 1.81
C ALA A 52 -1.83 -0.77 2.64
N HIS A 53 -3.13 -1.08 2.67
CA HIS A 53 -4.11 -0.36 3.50
C HIS A 53 -3.74 -0.44 4.99
N HIS A 54 -3.42 -1.64 5.50
CA HIS A 54 -3.04 -1.81 6.89
C HIS A 54 -1.81 -0.99 7.27
N ILE A 55 -0.76 -0.99 6.42
CA ILE A 55 0.45 -0.20 6.64
C ILE A 55 0.11 1.29 6.68
N TRP A 56 -0.63 1.79 5.70
CA TRP A 56 -0.96 3.22 5.64
C TRP A 56 -1.87 3.68 6.78
N VAL A 57 -2.89 2.89 7.16
CA VAL A 57 -3.70 3.20 8.34
C VAL A 57 -2.82 3.23 9.59
N THR A 58 -1.95 2.23 9.77
CA THR A 58 -1.08 2.15 10.95
C THR A 58 -0.13 3.35 11.02
N VAL A 59 0.45 3.77 9.89
CA VAL A 59 1.32 4.95 9.83
C VAL A 59 0.54 6.25 10.07
N ALA A 60 -0.65 6.39 9.47
CA ALA A 60 -1.47 7.59 9.62
C ALA A 60 -2.06 7.77 11.03
N THR A 61 -2.28 6.65 11.74
CA THR A 61 -2.82 6.63 13.12
C THR A 61 -1.75 6.45 14.17
N GLU A 62 -0.47 6.43 13.78
CA GLU A 62 0.67 6.26 14.71
C GLU A 62 0.68 7.40 15.74
N PRO A 63 0.61 7.09 17.05
CA PRO A 63 0.74 8.11 18.08
C PRO A 63 2.05 8.90 17.97
N SER A 64 1.96 10.22 18.06
CA SER A 64 3.11 11.14 17.87
C SER A 64 4.31 10.84 18.77
N TYR A 65 4.09 10.31 19.98
CA TYR A 65 5.18 9.92 20.88
C TYR A 65 6.07 8.80 20.31
N LEU A 66 5.52 7.90 19.47
CA LEU A 66 6.31 6.85 18.81
C LEU A 66 7.29 7.43 17.79
N LEU A 67 6.91 8.51 17.09
CA LEU A 67 7.84 9.26 16.25
C LEU A 67 8.98 9.86 17.07
N THR A 68 8.67 10.41 18.25
CA THR A 68 9.70 10.95 19.14
C THR A 68 10.66 9.85 19.59
N LEU A 69 10.15 8.69 20.01
CA LEU A 69 10.98 7.54 20.41
C LEU A 69 11.86 7.04 19.26
N ARG A 70 11.33 6.92 18.03
CA ARG A 70 12.11 6.52 16.84
C ARG A 70 13.26 7.49 16.57
N THR A 71 13.05 8.77 16.81
CA THR A 71 14.08 9.81 16.66
C THR A 71 15.15 9.73 17.76
N MET A 72 14.74 9.48 19.01
CA MET A 72 15.65 9.36 20.16
C MET A 72 16.56 8.13 20.05
N TYR A 73 16.01 6.99 19.62
CA TYR A 73 16.71 5.70 19.63
C TYR A 73 17.14 5.23 18.23
N HIS A 74 17.26 6.15 17.26
CA HIS A 74 17.66 5.80 15.90
C HIS A 74 19.02 5.06 15.91
N PRO A 75 19.10 3.82 15.41
CA PRO A 75 20.25 2.92 15.64
C PRO A 75 21.58 3.44 15.07
N GLU A 76 21.54 4.28 14.04
CA GLU A 76 22.73 4.92 13.45
C GLU A 76 23.45 5.90 14.41
N ARG A 77 22.84 6.32 15.53
CA ARG A 77 23.55 7.11 16.56
C ARG A 77 24.51 6.29 17.44
N ARG A 78 24.46 4.95 17.38
CA ARG A 78 25.34 4.07 18.16
C ARG A 78 26.63 3.65 17.43
N LYS A 79 26.85 4.05 16.17
CA LYS A 79 28.07 3.73 15.41
C LYS A 79 29.21 4.74 15.57
N THR A 80 29.21 5.55 16.64
CA THR A 80 30.31 6.49 16.91
C THR A 80 30.82 6.35 18.33
N VAL A 81 31.23 5.14 18.75
CA VAL A 81 32.21 4.99 19.84
C VAL A 81 33.02 3.71 19.59
N LEU A 82 34.33 3.92 19.37
CA LEU A 82 35.50 3.02 19.31
C LEU A 82 35.75 2.26 18.00
#